data_AF-A0A6B3FN40-F1
#
_entry.id   AF-A0A6B3FN40-F1
#
_cell.length_a   1.000
_cell.length_b   1.000
_cell.length_c   1.000
_cell.angle_alpha   90.00
_cell.angle_beta   90.00
_cell.angle_gamma   90.00
#
_symmetry.space_group_name_H-M   'P 1'
#
loop_
_entity.id
_entity.type
_entity.pdbx_description
1 polymer ?
#
loop_
_entity_poly.entity_id
_entity_poly.type
_entity_poly.pdbx_seq_one_letter_code
_entity_poly.pdbx_strand_id
1 'polypeptide(L)'
;GGLIADLQGALVGLAEANADVAMPGRTHLQHAQPVLFAHHVLAHVQSLSRDAERLRQWDERTAVSPYGSGALAGSSLGLDPQAV
;
A
#
# COMPACT_ATOMS: atom_id res chain seq x y z
N GLY A 1 -1.76 -3.04 6.70
CA GLY A 1 -0.57 -3.14 5.82
C GLY A 1 -0.05 -4.55 5.61
N GLY A 2 -0.23 -5.49 6.54
CA GLY A 2 0.39 -6.84 6.49
C GLY A 2 0.23 -7.58 5.16
N LEU A 3 -1.01 -7.72 4.66
CA LEU A 3 -1.26 -8.40 3.38
C LEU A 3 -0.55 -7.77 2.16
N ILE A 4 -0.35 -6.45 2.17
CA ILE A 4 0.40 -5.76 1.11
C ILE A 4 1.88 -6.12 1.20
N ALA A 5 2.44 -6.09 2.41
CA ALA A 5 3.83 -6.47 2.63
C ALA A 5 4.09 -7.94 2.26
N ASP A 6 3.18 -8.85 2.63
CA ASP A 6 3.26 -10.27 2.28
C ASP A 6 3.24 -10.48 0.76
N LEU A 7 2.34 -9.79 0.06
CA LEU A 7 2.27 -9.85 -1.41
C LEU A 7 3.53 -9.26 -2.06
N GLN A 8 4.04 -8.14 -1.56
CA GLN A 8 5.30 -7.58 -2.05
C GLN A 8 6.46 -8.55 -1.87
N GLY A 9 6.57 -9.19 -0.70
CA GLY A 9 7.57 -10.22 -0.43
C GLY A 9 7.47 -11.40 -1.39
N ALA A 10 6.25 -11.90 -1.65
CA ALA A 10 6.02 -12.97 -2.61
C ALA A 10 6.43 -12.58 -4.04
N LEU A 11 6.11 -11.36 -4.48
CA LEU A 11 6.49 -10.86 -5.80
C LEU A 11 8.00 -10.63 -5.93
N VAL A 12 8.66 -10.16 -4.87
CA VAL A 12 10.13 -10.05 -4.82
C VAL A 12 10.78 -11.43 -4.93
N GLY A 13 10.33 -12.41 -4.15
CA GLY A 13 10.84 -13.79 -4.25
C GLY A 13 10.62 -14.40 -5.63
N LEU A 14 9.48 -14.12 -6.27
CA LEU A 14 9.21 -14.53 -7.64
C LEU A 14 10.17 -13.88 -8.66
N ALA A 15 10.49 -12.60 -8.48
CA ALA A 15 11.44 -11.88 -9.32
C ALA A 15 12.87 -12.42 -9.15
N GLU A 16 13.31 -12.67 -7.92
CA GLU A 16 14.63 -13.25 -7.63
C GLU A 16 14.80 -14.64 -8.25
N ALA A 17 13.77 -15.50 -8.14
CA ALA A 17 13.78 -16.83 -8.73
C ALA A 17 13.82 -16.83 -10.28
N ASN A 18 13.55 -15.69 -10.93
CA ASN A 18 13.43 -15.55 -12.38
C ASN A 18 14.21 -14.34 -12.91
N ALA A 19 15.35 -14.02 -12.30
CA ALA A 19 16.11 -12.79 -12.57
C ALA A 19 16.50 -12.60 -14.05
N ASP A 20 16.88 -13.68 -14.74
CA ASP A 20 17.39 -13.64 -16.12
C ASP A 20 16.34 -14.02 -17.19
N VAL A 21 15.10 -14.27 -16.78
CA VAL A 21 14.03 -14.72 -17.70
C VAL A 21 13.58 -13.54 -18.57
N ALA A 22 13.84 -13.62 -19.87
CA ALA A 22 13.33 -12.64 -20.84
C ALA A 22 11.86 -12.89 -21.19
N MET A 23 11.10 -11.81 -21.40
CA MET A 23 9.73 -11.83 -21.90
C MET A 23 9.46 -10.66 -22.88
N PRO A 24 8.43 -10.74 -23.74
CA PRO A 24 8.03 -9.59 -24.55
C PRO A 24 7.46 -8.48 -23.67
N GLY A 25 8.04 -7.29 -23.72
CA GLY A 25 7.36 -6.09 -23.21
C GLY A 25 6.11 -5.80 -24.04
N ARG A 26 5.11 -5.13 -23.43
CA ARG A 26 3.84 -4.84 -24.10
C ARG A 26 3.39 -3.40 -23.90
N THR A 27 2.93 -2.78 -24.99
CA THR A 27 2.13 -1.56 -24.98
C THR A 27 0.96 -1.77 -25.94
N HIS A 28 -0.25 -1.29 -25.60
CA HIS A 28 -1.48 -1.63 -26.34
C HIS A 28 -1.68 -3.15 -26.55
N LEU A 29 -1.12 -3.97 -25.64
CA LEU A 29 -1.05 -5.43 -25.73
C LEU A 29 -0.28 -6.00 -26.95
N GLN A 30 0.45 -5.16 -27.70
CA GLN A 30 1.35 -5.58 -28.78
C GLN A 30 2.78 -5.76 -28.27
N HIS A 31 3.57 -6.59 -28.94
CA HIS A 31 4.99 -6.77 -28.62
C HIS A 31 5.75 -5.46 -28.80
N ALA A 32 6.47 -5.06 -27.77
CA ALA A 32 7.42 -3.97 -27.76
C ALA A 32 8.84 -4.54 -27.53
N GLN A 33 9.72 -3.77 -26.90
CA GLN A 33 11.06 -4.23 -26.56
C GLN A 33 11.03 -5.40 -25.55
N PRO A 34 11.94 -6.38 -25.66
CA PRO A 34 12.13 -7.39 -24.63
C PRO A 34 12.42 -6.75 -23.27
N VAL A 35 11.89 -7.36 -22.21
CA VAL A 35 12.14 -6.98 -20.81
C VAL A 35 12.41 -8.24 -19.98
N LEU A 36 12.95 -8.07 -18.78
CA LEU A 36 13.03 -9.16 -17.81
C LEU A 36 11.66 -9.39 -17.17
N PHE A 37 11.29 -10.65 -16.97
CA PHE A 37 10.12 -11.02 -16.18
C PHE A 37 10.19 -10.45 -14.76
N ALA A 38 11.37 -10.50 -14.15
CA ALA A 38 11.63 -9.86 -12.86
C ALA A 38 11.29 -8.35 -12.87
N HIS A 39 11.67 -7.62 -13.93
CA HIS A 39 11.33 -6.21 -14.08
C HIS A 39 9.82 -5.97 -14.17
N HIS A 40 9.10 -6.82 -14.91
CA HIS A 40 7.65 -6.76 -15.02
C HIS A 40 6.95 -6.98 -13.67
N VAL A 41 7.37 -8.00 -12.91
CA VAL A 41 6.81 -8.31 -11.59
C VAL A 41 7.11 -7.20 -10.58
N LEU A 42 8.34 -6.68 -10.55
CA LEU A 42 8.73 -5.60 -9.64
C LEU A 42 8.01 -4.27 -9.94
N ALA A 43 7.51 -4.06 -11.15
CA ALA A 43 6.66 -2.91 -11.45
C ALA A 43 5.35 -2.93 -10.62
N HIS A 44 4.83 -4.13 -10.30
CA HIS A 44 3.69 -4.28 -9.39
C HIS A 44 4.08 -4.00 -7.94
N VAL A 45 5.27 -4.45 -7.50
CA VAL A 45 5.81 -4.14 -6.16
C VAL A 45 5.89 -2.65 -5.93
N GLN A 46 6.34 -1.87 -6.91
CA GLN A 46 6.39 -0.40 -6.80
C GLN A 46 5.01 0.24 -6.67
N SER A 47 3.99 -0.30 -7.33
CA SER A 47 2.63 0.18 -7.18
C SER A 47 2.10 -0.08 -5.77
N LEU A 48 2.35 -1.29 -5.25
CA LEU A 48 1.99 -1.68 -3.89
C LEU A 48 2.74 -0.85 -2.82
N SER A 49 4.00 -0.46 -3.06
CA SER A 49 4.75 0.40 -2.14
C SER A 49 4.06 1.75 -1.93
N ARG A 50 3.49 2.32 -3.00
CA ARG A 50 2.71 3.56 -2.90
C ARG A 50 1.41 3.35 -2.13
N ASP A 51 0.78 2.18 -2.25
CA ASP A 51 -0.42 1.85 -1.48
C ASP A 51 -0.11 1.69 0.01
N ALA A 52 1.00 1.03 0.35
CA ALA A 52 1.47 0.93 1.73
C ALA A 52 1.72 2.31 2.34
N GLU A 53 2.35 3.22 1.59
CA GLU A 53 2.57 4.60 2.04
C GLU A 53 1.26 5.35 2.25
N ARG A 54 0.29 5.21 1.35
CA ARG A 54 -1.04 5.82 1.51
C ARG A 54 -1.75 5.33 2.76
N LEU A 55 -1.67 4.04 3.07
CA LEU A 55 -2.27 3.49 4.28
C LEU A 55 -1.61 4.04 5.54
N ARG A 56 -0.28 4.20 5.53
CA ARG A 56 0.45 4.81 6.64
C ARG A 56 0.04 6.27 6.87
N GLN A 57 -0.08 7.05 5.79
CA GLN A 57 -0.53 8.43 5.86
C GLN A 57 -2.01 8.55 6.27
N TRP A 58 -2.84 7.58 5.86
CA TRP A 58 -4.25 7.52 6.26
C TRP A 58 -4.37 7.28 7.77
N ASP A 59 -3.62 6.30 8.29
CA ASP A 59 -3.61 5.95 9.72
C ASP A 59 -3.28 7.17 10.60
N GLU A 60 -2.22 7.91 10.28
CA GLU A 60 -1.85 9.12 11.02
C GLU A 60 -2.97 10.18 11.03
N ARG A 61 -3.68 10.34 9.91
CA ARG A 61 -4.75 11.34 9.77
C ARG A 61 -6.04 10.92 10.44
N THR A 62 -6.29 9.62 10.58
CA THR A 62 -7.51 9.08 11.17
C THR A 62 -7.34 8.65 12.63
N ALA A 63 -6.11 8.64 13.15
CA ALA A 63 -5.78 8.36 14.54
C ALA A 63 -6.17 9.48 15.54
N VAL A 64 -7.17 10.31 15.20
CA VAL A 64 -7.69 11.36 16.08
C VAL A 64 -9.10 10.97 16.51
N SER A 65 -9.26 10.70 17.80
CA SER A 65 -10.57 10.35 18.39
C SER A 65 -11.52 11.55 18.34
N PRO A 66 -12.74 11.40 17.80
CA PRO A 66 -13.78 12.43 17.88
C PRO A 66 -14.54 12.38 19.21
N TYR A 67 -14.16 11.48 20.14
CA TYR A 67 -14.90 11.25 21.38
C TYR A 67 -15.00 12.52 22.22
N GLY A 68 -16.11 12.69 22.93
CA GLY A 68 -16.38 13.91 23.71
C GLY A 68 -16.93 15.11 22.92
N SER A 69 -17.02 15.04 21.58
CA SER A 69 -17.53 16.14 20.74
C SER A 69 -19.04 16.40 20.87
N GLY A 70 -19.82 15.50 21.49
CA GLY A 70 -21.28 15.60 21.54
C GLY A 70 -21.91 15.62 20.15
N ALA A 71 -23.09 16.22 20.00
CA ALA A 71 -23.72 16.36 18.68
C ALA A 71 -22.93 17.29 17.75
N LEU A 72 -22.37 18.39 18.28
CA LEU A 72 -21.51 19.35 17.58
C LEU A 72 -20.76 20.34 18.50
N ALA A 73 -21.13 20.43 19.79
CA ALA A 73 -20.68 21.50 20.71
C ALA A 73 -20.04 20.97 22.02
N GLY A 74 -19.60 19.72 22.04
CA GLY A 74 -19.00 19.09 23.21
C GLY A 74 -20.00 18.36 24.12
N SER A 75 -19.48 17.44 24.92
CA SER A 75 -20.20 16.72 25.98
C SER A 75 -20.29 17.57 27.25
N SER A 76 -21.43 17.52 27.96
CA SER A 76 -21.63 18.17 29.25
C SER A 76 -21.24 17.31 30.46
N LEU A 77 -20.76 16.08 30.24
CA LEU A 77 -20.52 15.09 31.30
C LEU A 77 -19.15 15.22 32.00
N GLY A 78 -18.35 16.25 31.68
CA GLY A 78 -17.06 16.50 32.34
C GLY A 78 -15.99 15.43 32.10
N LEU A 79 -16.13 14.64 31.02
CA LEU A 79 -15.18 13.60 30.64
C LEU A 79 -13.87 14.18 30.09
N ASP A 80 -12.78 13.41 30.19
CA ASP A 80 -11.51 13.67 29.52
C ASP A 80 -11.47 12.95 28.16
N PRO A 81 -11.54 13.66 27.01
CA PRO A 81 -11.54 13.04 25.69
C PRO A 81 -10.25 12.29 25.31
N GLN A 82 -9.11 12.60 25.94
CA GLN A 82 -7.84 11.94 25.63
C GLN A 82 -7.69 10.60 26.39
N ALA A 83 -8.44 10.43 27.47
CA ALA A 83 -8.44 9.22 28.27
C ALA A 83 -9.40 8.13 27.74
N VAL A 84 -10.16 8.41 26.67
CA VAL A 84 -11.14 7.50 26.05
C VAL A 84 -10.71 7.11 24.65
#